data_AF-A0A0G0MSY2-F1
#
_entry.id   AF-A0A0G0MSY2-F1
#
_cell.length_a   1.000
_cell.length_b   1.000
_cell.length_c   1.000
_cell.angle_alpha   90.00
_cell.angle_beta   90.00
_cell.angle_gamma   90.00
#
_symmetry.space_group_name_H-M   'P 1'
#
loop_
_entity.id
_entity.type
_entity.pdbx_description
1 polymer ?
#
loop_
_entity_poly.entity_id
_entity_poly.type
_entity_poly.pdbx_seq_one_letter_code
_entity_poly.pdbx_strand_id
1 'polypeptide(L)' 'MSSKKFYFSPSEYHRYLMDNTEQKLCYDGSDVGKWQSKLRGKIKELIGDMPGKRIPLNVRSVWKTRNEYGTVEKIVY' A
#
# COMPACT_ATOMS: atom_id res chain seq x y z
N MET A 1 -12.27 21.56 32.77
CA MET A 1 -12.07 21.79 31.32
C MET A 1 -11.03 20.80 30.83
N SER A 2 -11.36 19.92 29.90
CA SER A 2 -10.39 18.95 29.36
C SER A 2 -9.41 19.67 28.44
N SER A 3 -8.11 19.60 28.74
CA SER A 3 -7.04 20.17 27.93
C SER A 3 -7.03 19.50 26.55
N LYS A 4 -7.07 20.30 25.48
CA LYS A 4 -7.00 19.80 24.11
C LYS A 4 -5.60 19.26 23.87
N LYS A 5 -5.46 17.94 23.77
CA LYS A 5 -4.17 17.27 23.55
C LYS A 5 -3.80 17.39 22.06
N PHE A 6 -2.67 18.03 21.77
CA PHE A 6 -2.14 18.15 20.42
C PHE A 6 -1.02 17.14 20.20
N TYR A 7 -0.95 16.58 18.99
CA TYR A 7 0.10 15.66 18.56
C TYR A 7 0.97 16.34 17.50
N PHE A 8 2.09 16.92 17.93
CA PHE A 8 2.96 17.72 17.06
C PHE A 8 4.02 16.88 16.33
N SER A 9 4.15 15.60 16.68
CA SER A 9 4.97 14.63 15.97
C SER A 9 4.12 13.82 14.97
N PRO A 10 4.58 13.61 13.72
CA PRO A 10 3.89 12.75 12.77
C PRO A 10 3.66 11.33 13.29
N SER A 11 4.61 10.77 14.04
CA SER A 11 4.49 9.43 14.61
C SER A 11 3.45 9.36 15.73
N GLU A 12 3.38 10.38 16.58
CA GLU A 12 2.37 10.46 17.64
C GLU A 12 0.97 10.67 17.07
N TYR A 13 0.85 11.53 16.06
CA TYR A 13 -0.41 11.76 15.38
C TYR A 13 -0.88 10.51 14.63
N HIS A 14 0.03 9.82 13.93
CA HIS A 14 -0.27 8.55 13.27
C HIS A 14 -0.73 7.48 14.26
N ARG A 15 -0.05 7.35 15.41
CA ARG A 15 -0.47 6.42 16.48
C ARG A 15 -1.86 6.77 17.00
N TYR A 16 -2.11 8.04 17.31
CA TYR A 16 -3.42 8.50 17.73
C TYR A 16 -4.50 8.15 16.69
N LEU A 17 -4.23 8.40 15.40
CA LEU A 17 -5.16 8.03 14.33
C LEU A 17 -5.42 6.52 14.30
N MET A 18 -4.39 5.69 14.38
CA MET A 18 -4.55 4.23 14.39
C MET A 18 -5.39 3.75 15.58
N ASP A 19 -5.12 4.27 16.78
CA ASP A 19 -5.83 3.89 18.01
C ASP A 19 -7.31 4.31 18.01
N ASN A 20 -7.64 5.39 17.28
CA ASN A 20 -8.98 5.98 17.28
C ASN A 20 -9.74 5.75 15.96
N THR A 21 -9.16 5.06 14.98
CA THR A 21 -9.82 4.72 13.71
C THR A 21 -10.30 3.28 13.75
N GLU A 22 -11.58 3.09 13.45
CA GLU A 22 -12.17 1.77 13.32
C GLU A 22 -11.54 0.99 12.14
N GLN A 23 -10.95 -0.17 12.44
CA GLN A 23 -10.29 -1.02 11.46
C GLN A 23 -11.30 -1.91 10.71
N LYS A 24 -12.17 -1.31 9.88
CA LYS A 24 -13.29 -1.97 9.16
C LYS A 24 -12.89 -3.15 8.26
N LEU A 25 -11.61 -3.26 7.90
CA LEU A 25 -11.05 -4.31 7.06
C LEU A 25 -10.02 -5.17 7.80
N CYS A 26 -9.97 -5.08 9.13
CA CYS A 26 -9.16 -6.00 9.94
C CYS A 26 -9.58 -7.44 9.63
N TYR A 27 -8.61 -8.34 9.57
CA TYR A 27 -8.91 -9.76 9.46
C TYR A 27 -9.41 -10.27 10.83
N ASP A 28 -10.60 -10.85 10.84
CA ASP A 28 -11.31 -11.31 12.04
C ASP A 28 -11.16 -12.82 12.30
N GLY A 29 -10.31 -13.51 11.53
CA GLY A 29 -10.18 -14.97 11.61
C GLY A 29 -11.26 -15.74 10.84
N SER A 30 -12.17 -15.05 10.14
CA SER A 30 -13.20 -15.68 9.32
C SER A 30 -12.67 -16.14 7.96
N ASP A 31 -13.58 -16.45 7.03
CA ASP A 31 -13.27 -16.87 5.67
C ASP A 31 -12.38 -15.83 4.95
N VAL A 32 -11.17 -16.26 4.61
CA VAL A 32 -10.15 -15.42 3.97
C VAL A 32 -10.62 -14.92 2.60
N GLY A 33 -11.34 -15.72 1.82
CA GLY A 33 -11.77 -15.35 0.47
C GLY A 33 -12.80 -14.21 0.50
N LYS A 34 -13.74 -14.26 1.45
CA LYS A 34 -14.72 -13.20 1.68
C LYS A 34 -14.06 -11.92 2.18
N TRP A 35 -13.11 -12.04 3.11
CA TRP A 35 -12.34 -10.89 3.60
C TRP A 35 -11.52 -10.24 2.47
N GLN A 36 -10.76 -11.03 1.69
CA GLN A 36 -9.98 -10.53 0.56
C GLN A 36 -10.84 -9.82 -0.50
N SER A 37 -12.04 -10.34 -0.77
CA SER A 37 -12.96 -9.73 -1.72
C SER A 37 -13.38 -8.33 -1.28
N LYS A 38 -13.72 -8.15 0.00
CA LYS A 38 -14.04 -6.83 0.58
C LYS A 38 -12.84 -5.88 0.53
N LEU A 39 -11.66 -6.37 0.92
CA LEU A 39 -10.42 -5.60 0.92
C LEU A 39 -10.07 -5.09 -0.49
N ARG A 40 -10.09 -5.97 -1.50
CA ARG A 40 -9.78 -5.61 -2.89
C ARG A 40 -10.73 -4.54 -3.43
N GLY A 41 -12.02 -4.66 -3.12
CA GLY A 41 -13.02 -3.65 -3.47
C GLY A 41 -12.66 -2.27 -2.91
N LYS A 42 -12.34 -2.19 -1.62
CA LYS A 42 -11.99 -0.92 -0.99
C LYS A 42 -10.66 -0.36 -1.47
N ILE A 43 -9.65 -1.21 -1.71
CA ILE A 43 -8.36 -0.78 -2.27
C ILE A 43 -8.58 -0.14 -3.65
N LYS A 44 -9.40 -0.76 -4.51
CA LYS A 44 -9.70 -0.21 -5.83
C LYS A 44 -10.37 1.16 -5.74
N GLU A 45 -11.29 1.34 -4.79
CA GLU A 45 -11.93 2.63 -4.53
C GLU A 45 -10.91 3.69 -4.08
N LEU A 46 -10.00 3.34 -3.15
CA LEU A 46 -9.05 4.28 -2.55
C LEU A 46 -7.91 4.68 -3.49
N ILE A 47 -7.43 3.77 -4.35
CA ILE A 47 -6.41 4.09 -5.35
C ILE A 47 -6.98 5.00 -6.45
N GLY A 48 -8.30 4.94 -6.69
CA GLY A 48 -8.98 5.75 -7.69
C GLY A 48 -8.94 5.09 -9.07
N ASP A 49 -8.88 5.92 -10.12
CA ASP A 49 -8.97 5.44 -11.50
C ASP A 49 -7.73 4.64 -11.89
N MET A 50 -7.95 3.38 -12.24
CA MET A 50 -6.91 2.46 -12.70
C MET A 50 -7.09 2.23 -14.20
N PRO A 51 -6.00 2.21 -14.99
CA PRO A 51 -6.12 2.06 -16.43
C PRO A 51 -6.85 0.74 -16.77
N GLY A 52 -8.01 0.86 -17.42
CA GLY A 52 -8.84 -0.29 -17.81
C GLY A 52 -8.23 -1.16 -18.92
N LYS A 53 -7.08 -0.73 -19.47
CA LYS A 53 -6.30 -1.45 -20.46
C LYS A 53 -4.84 -1.45 -20.02
N ARG A 54 -4.14 -2.52 -20.37
CA ARG A 54 -2.69 -2.61 -20.15
C ARG A 54 -1.98 -1.51 -20.94
N ILE A 55 -1.23 -0.66 -20.24
CA ILE A 55 -0.41 0.38 -20.87
C ILE A 55 0.89 -0.26 -21.38
N PRO A 56 1.32 0.00 -22.63
CA PRO A 56 2.62 -0.46 -23.12
C PRO A 56 3.74 0.32 -22.41
N LEU A 57 4.31 -0.30 -21.37
CA LEU A 57 5.38 0.26 -20.53
C LEU A 57 6.75 0.38 -21.24
N ASN A 58 6.84 0.24 -22.56
CA ASN A 58 8.07 0.38 -23.36
C ASN A 58 9.36 -0.06 -22.62
N VAL A 59 9.34 -1.28 -22.06
CA VAL A 59 10.30 -1.70 -21.04
C VAL A 59 11.71 -1.73 -21.63
N ARG A 60 12.68 -1.10 -20.95
CA ARG A 60 14.08 -1.05 -21.39
C ARG A 60 15.03 -1.37 -20.26
N SER A 61 16.06 -2.14 -20.58
CA SER A 61 17.21 -2.33 -19.69
C SER A 61 18.20 -1.18 -19.89
N VAL A 62 18.46 -0.43 -18.82
CA VAL A 62 19.40 0.70 -18.82
C VAL A 62 20.84 0.19 -18.65
N TRP A 63 21.03 -0.78 -17.76
CA TRP A 63 22.30 -1.45 -17.57
C TRP A 63 22.09 -2.82 -16.94
N LYS A 64 23.06 -3.71 -17.13
CA LYS A 64 23.07 -5.07 -16.61
C LYS A 64 24.49 -5.44 -16.22
N THR A 65 24.68 -5.95 -15.01
CA THR A 65 25.96 -6.46 -14.52
C THR A 65 25.81 -7.86 -13.94
N ARG A 66 26.82 -8.71 -14.13
CA ARG A 66 26.86 -10.06 -13.58
C ARG A 66 28.00 -10.17 -12.58
N ASN A 67 27.73 -10.79 -11.44
CA ASN A 67 28.70 -11.12 -10.41
C ASN A 67 28.51 -12.56 -9.93
N GLU A 68 29.26 -12.96 -8.91
CA GLU A 68 29.21 -14.30 -8.33
C GLU A 68 27.84 -14.65 -7.69
N TYR A 69 27.04 -13.65 -7.28
CA TYR A 69 25.72 -13.82 -6.67
C TYR A 69 24.56 -13.73 -7.66
N GLY A 70 24.84 -13.44 -8.94
CA GLY A 70 23.82 -13.38 -9.98
C GLY A 70 23.92 -12.14 -10.86
N THR A 71 22.76 -11.61 -11.25
CA THR A 71 22.65 -10.48 -12.18
C THR A 71 21.88 -9.35 -11.53
N VAL A 72 22.44 -8.13 -11.62
CA VAL A 72 21.73 -6.90 -11.26
C VAL A 72 21.43 -6.15 -12.55
N GLU A 73 20.18 -5.74 -12.72
CA GLU A 73 19.70 -5.07 -13.93
C GLU A 73 18.83 -3.88 -13.54
N LYS A 74 19.08 -2.72 -14.15
CA LYS A 74 18.19 -1.56 -14.04
C LYS A 74 17.22 -1.55 -15.19
N ILE A 75 15.94 -1.68 -14.89
CA ILE A 75 14.84 -1.66 -15.84
C ILE A 75 14.06 -0.35 -15.69
N VAL A 76 13.71 0.27 -16.80
CA VAL A 76 12.78 1.41 -16.87
C VAL A 76 11.52 1.02 -17.64
N TYR A 77 10.40 1.64 -17.27
CA TYR A 77 9.04 1.37 -17.73
C TYR A 77 8.38 2.69 -18.16
#